data_AF-A0A9W7NFW7-F1
#
_entry.id   AF-A0A9W7NFW7-F1
#
_cell.length_a   1.000
_cell.length_b   1.000
_cell.length_c   1.000
_cell.angle_alpha   90.00
_cell.angle_beta   90.00
_cell.angle_gamma   90.00
#
_symmetry.space_group_name_H-M   'P 1'
#
loop_
_entity.id
_entity.type
_entity.pdbx_description
1 polymer ?
#
loop_
_entity_poly.entity_id
_entity_poly.type
_entity_poly.pdbx_seq_one_letter_code
_entity_poly.pdbx_strand_id
1 'polypeptide(L)'
;MRSGKSSSRGRQFTVEVILWAVRWYLQFPISYRDLERMLADRGVSVDHTTLYRWIQAFAPELDRRLRPDLRMTTGSWRVDETYVKVKGRWMYLYRAVNAQGQTIDFLLSAKRDAAAARRLFRKALRQRHTVNPRTLTVDKNAAYPSVTKAMKADGELWRFSRLRQAKFLNNIVEQDHRRVKRLVRPGLGSQSFHTARRTIVGYEIKAMVRKGQVSAIPANDMPVQAAFSAALFRAAA
;
A
#
# COMPACT_ATOMS: atom_id res chain seq x y z
N MET A 1 35.45 -16.74 16.14
CA MET A 1 34.28 -16.50 15.26
C MET A 1 33.01 -16.78 16.06
N ARG A 2 32.27 -15.74 16.45
CA ARG A 2 31.03 -15.90 17.24
C ARG A 2 29.83 -15.94 16.30
N SER A 3 29.11 -17.06 16.33
CA SER A 3 27.81 -17.29 15.70
C SER A 3 26.81 -16.22 16.15
N GLY A 4 26.40 -15.34 15.23
CA GLY A 4 25.36 -14.34 15.45
C GLY A 4 23.97 -14.98 15.31
N LYS A 5 23.20 -14.99 16.39
CA LYS A 5 21.80 -15.47 16.41
C LYS A 5 20.94 -14.57 15.52
N SER A 6 20.37 -15.14 14.46
CA SER A 6 19.34 -14.51 13.64
C SER A 6 18.00 -14.41 14.39
N SER A 7 17.30 -13.29 14.24
CA SER A 7 15.94 -13.06 14.75
C SER A 7 14.89 -13.91 14.01
N SER A 8 14.92 -15.23 14.21
CA SER A 8 13.94 -16.20 13.71
C SER A 8 13.36 -17.09 14.82
N ARG A 9 13.38 -16.65 16.09
CA ARG A 9 12.83 -17.44 17.20
C ARG A 9 11.37 -17.82 16.91
N GLY A 10 11.15 -19.12 16.66
CA GLY A 10 9.84 -19.75 16.53
C GLY A 10 9.32 -20.00 15.10
N ARG A 11 10.12 -19.86 14.04
CA ARG A 11 9.67 -20.20 12.66
C ARG A 11 10.52 -21.31 12.06
N GLN A 12 9.86 -22.38 11.60
CA GLN A 12 10.49 -23.53 10.93
C GLN A 12 11.10 -23.20 9.55
N PHE A 13 10.83 -22.00 9.01
CA PHE A 13 11.26 -21.58 7.69
C PHE A 13 12.23 -20.39 7.77
N THR A 14 13.19 -20.34 6.84
CA THR A 14 14.11 -19.20 6.70
C THR A 14 13.35 -17.93 6.31
N VAL A 15 13.89 -16.78 6.69
CA VAL A 15 13.28 -15.48 6.39
C VAL A 15 13.19 -15.27 4.87
N GLU A 16 14.15 -15.78 4.12
CA GLU A 16 14.20 -15.73 2.67
C GLU A 16 12.98 -16.40 2.02
N VAL A 17 12.63 -17.61 2.45
CA VAL A 17 11.46 -18.34 1.94
C VAL A 17 10.17 -17.59 2.26
N ILE A 18 10.06 -17.06 3.48
CA ILE A 18 8.90 -16.26 3.88
C ILE A 18 8.77 -15.02 3.00
N LEU A 19 9.87 -14.31 2.75
CA LEU A 19 9.87 -13.11 1.92
C LEU A 19 9.55 -13.40 0.45
N TRP A 20 9.92 -14.57 -0.08
CA TRP A 20 9.49 -14.99 -1.42
C TRP A 20 7.96 -15.12 -1.49
N ALA A 21 7.38 -15.88 -0.56
CA ALA A 21 5.94 -16.08 -0.50
C ALA A 21 5.19 -14.75 -0.33
N VAL A 22 5.65 -13.91 0.59
CA VAL A 22 5.07 -12.58 0.84
C VAL A 22 5.16 -11.69 -0.39
N ARG A 23 6.30 -11.68 -1.07
CA ARG A 23 6.48 -10.87 -2.28
C ARG A 23 5.55 -11.32 -3.39
N TRP A 24 5.47 -12.63 -3.67
CA TRP A 24 4.63 -13.14 -4.76
C TRP A 24 3.15 -12.84 -4.50
N TYR A 25 2.66 -13.11 -3.28
CA TYR A 25 1.27 -12.81 -2.93
C TYR A 25 0.91 -11.33 -3.08
N LEU A 26 1.82 -10.42 -2.69
CA LEU A 26 1.55 -8.98 -2.71
C LEU A 26 1.72 -8.34 -4.11
N GLN A 27 2.31 -9.07 -5.07
CA GLN A 27 2.57 -8.57 -6.41
C GLN A 27 1.65 -9.16 -7.48
N PHE A 28 1.21 -10.40 -7.30
CA PHE A 28 0.44 -11.15 -8.30
C PHE A 28 -0.96 -11.51 -7.80
N PRO A 29 -1.95 -11.62 -8.72
CA PRO A 29 -3.32 -11.97 -8.36
C PRO A 29 -3.44 -13.48 -8.14
N ILE A 30 -2.88 -13.99 -7.04
CA ILE A 30 -2.88 -15.41 -6.66
C ILE A 30 -3.64 -15.64 -5.35
N SER A 31 -4.27 -16.80 -5.20
CA SER A 31 -4.86 -17.21 -3.92
C SER A 31 -3.80 -17.79 -2.98
N TYR A 32 -4.13 -17.94 -1.68
CA TYR A 32 -3.22 -18.61 -0.75
C TYR A 32 -2.99 -20.09 -1.10
N ARG A 33 -4.00 -20.75 -1.67
CA ARG A 33 -3.89 -22.16 -2.11
C ARG A 33 -3.01 -22.29 -3.35
N ASP A 34 -3.08 -21.33 -4.27
CA ASP A 34 -2.17 -21.30 -5.42
C ASP A 34 -0.73 -21.07 -4.95
N LEU A 35 -0.52 -20.16 -4.00
CA LEU A 35 0.80 -19.90 -3.44
C LEU A 35 1.39 -21.12 -2.72
N GLU A 36 0.56 -21.87 -1.99
CA GLU A 36 0.94 -23.15 -1.39
C GLU A 36 1.42 -24.14 -2.46
N ARG A 37 0.66 -24.30 -3.56
CA ARG A 37 1.07 -25.16 -4.69
C ARG A 37 2.38 -24.69 -5.34
N MET A 38 2.54 -23.38 -5.53
CA MET A 38 3.78 -22.79 -6.08
C MET A 38 5.00 -23.02 -5.19
N LEU A 39 4.81 -23.11 -3.87
CA LEU A 39 5.90 -23.40 -2.94
C LEU A 39 6.19 -24.91 -2.88
N ALA A 40 5.16 -25.76 -2.96
CA ALA A 40 5.31 -27.21 -3.05
C ALA A 40 6.12 -27.63 -4.29
N ASP A 41 5.86 -27.00 -5.44
CA ASP A 41 6.65 -27.17 -6.68
C ASP A 41 8.16 -26.88 -6.48
N ARG A 42 8.49 -26.02 -5.51
CA ARG A 42 9.87 -25.66 -5.14
C ARG A 42 10.40 -26.46 -3.94
N GLY A 43 9.73 -27.54 -3.55
CA GLY A 43 10.12 -28.40 -2.42
C GLY A 43 9.81 -27.81 -1.03
N VAL A 44 9.00 -26.73 -0.94
CA VAL A 44 8.62 -26.10 0.33
C VAL A 44 7.19 -26.49 0.68
N SER A 45 7.03 -27.45 1.59
CA SER A 45 5.73 -27.85 2.13
C SER A 45 5.26 -26.86 3.20
N VAL A 46 4.19 -26.10 2.93
CA VAL A 46 3.61 -25.13 3.87
C VAL A 46 2.12 -24.94 3.61
N ASP A 47 1.33 -25.00 4.67
CA ASP A 47 -0.13 -24.83 4.56
C ASP A 47 -0.52 -23.36 4.29
N HIS A 48 -1.56 -23.15 3.48
CA HIS A 48 -2.13 -21.84 3.16
C HIS A 48 -2.47 -20.96 4.38
N THR A 49 -2.82 -21.53 5.54
CA THR A 49 -3.06 -20.74 6.76
C THR A 49 -1.77 -20.18 7.36
N THR A 50 -0.65 -20.87 7.18
CA THR A 50 0.68 -20.37 7.58
C THR A 50 1.11 -19.23 6.66
N LEU A 51 0.88 -19.36 5.34
CA LEU A 51 1.11 -18.30 4.37
C LEU A 51 0.28 -17.05 4.70
N TYR A 52 -0.99 -17.24 5.06
CA TYR A 52 -1.84 -16.16 5.54
C TYR A 52 -1.24 -15.43 6.74
N ARG A 53 -0.77 -16.15 7.77
CA ARG A 53 -0.11 -15.56 8.95
C ARG A 53 1.15 -14.78 8.56
N TRP A 54 1.94 -15.27 7.60
CA TRP A 54 3.10 -14.54 7.08
C TRP A 54 2.69 -13.23 6.41
N ILE A 55 1.68 -13.22 5.53
CA ILE A 55 1.19 -11.97 4.91
C ILE A 55 0.72 -10.99 5.97
N GLN A 56 -0.08 -11.45 6.94
CA GLN A 56 -0.56 -10.58 8.00
C GLN A 56 0.60 -9.98 8.81
N ALA A 57 1.65 -10.75 9.11
CA ALA A 57 2.80 -10.24 9.86
C ALA A 57 3.70 -9.32 9.03
N PHE A 58 4.08 -9.74 7.82
CA PHE A 58 5.13 -9.09 7.03
C PHE A 58 4.63 -7.94 6.16
N ALA A 59 3.36 -7.89 5.74
CA ALA A 59 2.87 -6.81 4.90
C ALA A 59 2.98 -5.42 5.56
N PRO A 60 2.56 -5.23 6.83
CA PRO A 60 2.75 -3.95 7.53
C PRO A 60 4.22 -3.68 7.87
N GLU A 61 4.99 -4.72 8.11
CA GLU A 61 6.42 -4.58 8.43
C GLU A 61 7.23 -4.13 7.20
N LEU A 62 6.87 -4.64 6.02
CA LEU A 62 7.40 -4.16 4.74
C LEU A 62 7.11 -2.68 4.54
N ASP A 63 5.88 -2.24 4.76
CA ASP A 63 5.50 -0.83 4.69
C ASP A 63 6.35 0.01 5.67
N ARG A 64 6.42 -0.39 6.94
CA ARG A 64 7.21 0.31 7.96
C ARG A 64 8.68 0.49 7.54
N ARG A 65 9.30 -0.53 6.96
CA ARG A 65 10.73 -0.51 6.57
C ARG A 65 10.99 0.19 5.25
N LEU A 66 10.11 0.07 4.26
CA LEU A 66 10.29 0.66 2.92
C LEU A 66 9.94 2.14 2.86
N ARG A 67 9.05 2.57 3.74
CA ARG A 67 8.47 3.90 3.72
C ARG A 67 9.47 5.06 3.92
N PRO A 68 10.52 4.95 4.77
CA PRO A 68 11.58 5.95 4.87
C PRO A 68 12.37 6.15 3.57
N ASP A 69 12.48 5.12 2.73
CA ASP A 69 13.26 5.14 1.49
C ASP A 69 12.48 5.66 0.27
N LEU A 70 11.24 6.11 0.48
CA LEU A 70 10.40 6.66 -0.58
C LEU A 70 10.90 8.04 -1.03
N ARG A 71 10.99 8.23 -2.34
CA ARG A 71 11.30 9.49 -3.00
C ARG A 71 10.20 10.53 -2.73
N MET A 72 10.60 11.79 -2.67
CA MET A 72 9.68 12.92 -2.54
C MET A 72 8.63 12.92 -3.66
N THR A 73 7.37 13.13 -3.28
CA THR A 73 6.24 13.26 -4.21
C THR A 73 5.98 14.73 -4.55
N THR A 74 5.41 15.01 -5.72
CA THR A 74 5.04 16.38 -6.12
C THR A 74 3.76 16.88 -5.43
N GLY A 75 3.65 18.20 -5.27
CA GLY A 75 2.49 18.86 -4.67
C GLY A 75 1.23 18.92 -5.56
N SER A 76 1.13 18.13 -6.62
CA SER A 76 -0.08 18.04 -7.46
C SER A 76 -0.78 16.71 -7.22
N TRP A 77 -1.78 16.70 -6.36
CA TRP A 77 -2.45 15.50 -5.89
C TRP A 77 -3.72 15.22 -6.70
N ARG A 78 -4.01 13.93 -6.88
CA ARG A 78 -5.26 13.37 -7.38
C ARG A 78 -5.77 12.39 -6.35
N VAL A 79 -7.00 12.59 -5.92
CA VAL A 79 -7.56 11.90 -4.77
C VAL A 79 -8.91 11.35 -5.17
N ASP A 80 -9.08 10.04 -4.99
CA ASP A 80 -10.31 9.36 -5.34
C ASP A 80 -10.50 8.14 -4.43
N GLU A 81 -11.72 7.62 -4.41
CA GLU A 81 -12.12 6.47 -3.63
C GLU A 81 -12.53 5.32 -4.54
N THR A 82 -12.17 4.10 -4.14
CA THR A 82 -12.62 2.91 -4.84
C THR A 82 -13.19 1.86 -3.91
N TYR A 83 -14.06 1.02 -4.44
CA TYR A 83 -14.75 0.00 -3.67
C TYR A 83 -13.91 -1.26 -3.54
N VAL A 84 -13.80 -1.78 -2.31
CA VAL A 84 -13.18 -3.07 -2.00
C VAL A 84 -14.15 -3.88 -1.14
N LYS A 85 -14.36 -5.15 -1.48
CA LYS A 85 -15.27 -6.04 -0.75
C LYS A 85 -14.54 -6.69 0.44
N VAL A 86 -15.08 -6.52 1.64
CA VAL A 86 -14.55 -7.08 2.90
C VAL A 86 -15.69 -7.74 3.66
N LYS A 87 -15.56 -9.03 3.97
CA LYS A 87 -16.59 -9.86 4.64
C LYS A 87 -17.98 -9.67 4.01
N GLY A 88 -18.06 -9.74 2.68
CA GLY A 88 -19.30 -9.56 1.93
C GLY A 88 -19.78 -8.12 1.75
N ARG A 89 -19.21 -7.14 2.47
CA ARG A 89 -19.64 -5.73 2.46
C ARG A 89 -18.70 -4.86 1.63
N TRP A 90 -19.26 -3.89 0.92
CA TRP A 90 -18.46 -2.88 0.21
C TRP A 90 -17.89 -1.85 1.19
N MET A 91 -16.58 -1.64 1.08
CA MET A 91 -15.80 -0.67 1.85
C MET A 91 -15.11 0.30 0.88
N TYR A 92 -14.64 1.42 1.39
CA TYR A 92 -14.04 2.50 0.60
C TYR A 92 -12.53 2.54 0.82
N LEU A 93 -11.76 2.33 -0.24
CA LEU A 93 -10.31 2.54 -0.27
C LEU A 93 -10.04 3.92 -0.90
N TYR A 94 -9.77 4.88 -0.03
CA TYR A 94 -9.31 6.21 -0.39
C TYR A 94 -7.86 6.15 -0.85
N ARG A 95 -7.52 6.83 -1.94
CA ARG A 95 -6.17 6.85 -2.51
C ARG A 95 -5.81 8.24 -2.98
N ALA A 96 -4.56 8.63 -2.72
CA ALA A 96 -3.96 9.85 -3.22
C ALA A 96 -2.70 9.49 -4.04
N VAL A 97 -2.65 10.00 -5.27
CA VAL A 97 -1.49 9.88 -6.17
C VAL A 97 -1.08 11.26 -6.65
N ASN A 98 0.18 11.44 -7.02
CA ASN A 98 0.63 12.70 -7.60
C ASN A 98 0.42 12.73 -9.13
N ALA A 99 0.83 13.83 -9.77
CA ALA A 99 0.70 14.01 -11.22
C ALA A 99 1.50 13.01 -12.06
N GLN A 100 2.51 12.36 -11.48
CA GLN A 100 3.33 11.34 -12.10
C GLN A 100 2.80 9.91 -11.84
N GLY A 101 1.63 9.77 -11.17
CA GLY A 101 1.05 8.48 -10.82
C GLY A 101 1.74 7.77 -9.64
N GLN A 102 2.68 8.45 -8.97
CA GLN A 102 3.31 7.96 -7.75
C GLN A 102 2.30 8.01 -6.59
N THR A 103 2.24 6.95 -5.79
CA THR A 103 1.33 6.90 -4.64
C THR A 103 1.83 7.84 -3.54
N ILE A 104 0.98 8.73 -3.08
CA ILE A 104 1.24 9.60 -1.93
C ILE A 104 0.85 8.83 -0.67
N ASP A 105 -0.44 8.47 -0.58
CA ASP A 105 -0.94 7.64 0.51
C ASP A 105 -2.33 7.02 0.21
N PHE A 106 -2.78 6.13 1.09
CA PHE A 106 -4.05 5.43 1.00
C PHE A 106 -4.67 5.17 2.38
N LEU A 107 -5.99 4.92 2.39
CA LEU A 107 -6.77 4.64 3.59
C LEU A 107 -7.99 3.76 3.29
N LEU A 108 -8.08 2.60 3.93
CA LEU A 108 -9.32 1.82 3.95
C LEU A 108 -10.27 2.39 5.03
N SER A 109 -11.53 2.59 4.66
CA SER A 109 -12.61 3.10 5.51
C SER A 109 -13.90 2.31 5.28
N ALA A 110 -14.69 2.13 6.34
CA ALA A 110 -16.02 1.53 6.22
C ALA A 110 -17.07 2.52 5.69
N LYS A 111 -16.82 3.82 5.82
CA LYS A 111 -17.73 4.89 5.42
C LYS A 111 -17.09 5.78 4.36
N ARG A 112 -17.93 6.33 3.49
CA ARG A 112 -17.58 7.40 2.55
C ARG A 112 -18.02 8.74 3.12
N ASP A 113 -17.15 9.36 3.90
CA ASP A 113 -17.47 10.61 4.61
C ASP A 113 -16.28 11.59 4.67
N ALA A 114 -16.58 12.80 5.11
CA ALA A 114 -15.60 13.87 5.30
C ALA A 114 -14.53 13.52 6.35
N ALA A 115 -14.89 12.72 7.36
CA ALA A 115 -13.95 12.30 8.39
C ALA A 115 -12.88 11.35 7.82
N ALA A 116 -13.27 10.40 6.97
CA ALA A 116 -12.37 9.51 6.27
C ALA A 116 -11.45 10.27 5.29
N ALA A 117 -12.01 11.21 4.51
CA ALA A 117 -11.21 12.07 3.62
C ALA A 117 -10.17 12.90 4.40
N ARG A 118 -10.58 13.53 5.51
CA ARG A 118 -9.68 14.29 6.39
C ARG A 118 -8.59 13.39 6.99
N ARG A 119 -8.94 12.17 7.41
CA ARG A 119 -7.97 11.19 7.91
C ARG A 119 -6.96 10.79 6.84
N LEU A 120 -7.37 10.59 5.59
CA LEU A 120 -6.45 10.34 4.48
C LEU A 120 -5.46 11.50 4.34
N PHE A 121 -5.94 12.75 4.28
CA PHE A 121 -5.07 13.91 4.11
C PHE A 121 -4.09 14.08 5.26
N ARG A 122 -4.54 13.98 6.51
CA ARG A 122 -3.65 14.03 7.68
C ARG A 122 -2.64 12.90 7.68
N LYS A 123 -3.06 11.69 7.29
CA LYS A 123 -2.16 10.54 7.16
C LYS A 123 -1.07 10.84 6.14
N ALA A 124 -1.44 11.30 4.95
CA ALA A 124 -0.54 11.67 3.86
C ALA A 124 0.42 12.82 4.23
N LEU A 125 -0.07 13.89 4.87
CA LEU A 125 0.75 15.05 5.24
C LEU A 125 1.79 14.73 6.32
N ARG A 126 1.58 13.70 7.16
CA ARG A 126 2.56 13.24 8.15
C ARG A 126 3.74 12.47 7.55
N GLN A 127 3.70 12.19 6.25
CA GLN A 127 4.65 11.30 5.62
C GLN A 127 5.86 12.10 5.13
N ARG A 128 7.08 11.65 5.47
CA ARG A 128 8.33 12.36 5.14
C ARG A 128 8.51 12.63 3.65
N HIS A 129 8.02 11.72 2.80
CA HIS A 129 8.13 11.79 1.34
C HIS A 129 7.03 12.65 0.69
N THR A 130 6.19 13.31 1.48
CA THR A 130 4.98 13.99 0.99
C THR A 130 5.13 15.52 1.04
N VAL A 131 4.92 16.16 -0.11
CA VAL A 131 4.83 17.62 -0.22
C VAL A 131 3.38 18.07 -0.07
N ASN A 132 3.15 19.08 0.77
CA ASN A 132 1.83 19.70 0.94
C ASN A 132 1.28 20.15 -0.44
N PRO A 133 0.01 19.85 -0.77
CA PRO A 133 -0.46 20.02 -2.14
C PRO A 133 -0.63 21.49 -2.51
N ARG A 134 -0.07 21.92 -3.65
CA ARG A 134 -0.47 23.15 -4.36
C ARG A 134 -1.82 22.98 -5.05
N THR A 135 -2.11 21.78 -5.53
CA THR A 135 -3.37 21.45 -6.20
C THR A 135 -3.92 20.12 -5.72
N LEU A 136 -5.20 20.08 -5.39
CA LEU A 136 -5.96 18.87 -5.10
C LEU A 136 -6.98 18.67 -6.22
N THR A 137 -6.79 17.62 -7.01
CA THR A 137 -7.82 17.18 -7.97
C THR A 137 -8.61 16.07 -7.30
N VAL A 138 -9.93 16.24 -7.24
CA VAL A 138 -10.84 15.29 -6.59
C VAL A 138 -11.99 14.94 -7.53
N ASP A 139 -12.66 13.82 -7.27
CA ASP A 139 -13.98 13.57 -7.87
C ASP A 139 -15.05 14.51 -7.26
N LYS A 140 -16.25 14.56 -7.84
CA LYS A 140 -17.37 15.41 -7.43
C LYS A 140 -17.98 15.05 -6.06
N ASN A 141 -17.28 14.29 -5.21
CA ASN A 141 -17.72 14.01 -3.85
C ASN A 141 -17.82 15.31 -3.03
N ALA A 142 -19.02 15.59 -2.50
CA ALA A 142 -19.34 16.79 -1.73
C ALA A 142 -18.52 16.94 -0.43
N ALA A 143 -17.89 15.87 0.05
CA ALA A 143 -17.04 15.90 1.23
C ALA A 143 -15.72 16.66 1.02
N TYR A 144 -15.15 16.66 -0.19
CA TYR A 144 -13.81 17.24 -0.41
C TYR A 144 -13.78 18.78 -0.30
N PRO A 145 -14.74 19.55 -0.86
CA PRO A 145 -14.77 20.99 -0.68
C PRO A 145 -14.79 21.43 0.79
N SER A 146 -15.66 20.82 1.62
CA SER A 146 -15.76 21.18 3.04
C SER A 146 -14.50 20.79 3.83
N VAL A 147 -13.94 19.60 3.57
CA VAL A 147 -12.70 19.13 4.22
C VAL A 147 -11.52 20.03 3.84
N THR A 148 -11.36 20.37 2.57
CA THR A 148 -10.23 21.19 2.12
C THR A 148 -10.34 22.63 2.62
N LYS A 149 -11.54 23.21 2.69
CA LYS A 149 -11.75 24.53 3.31
C LYS A 149 -11.37 24.51 4.80
N ALA A 150 -11.85 23.52 5.55
CA ALA A 150 -11.54 23.38 6.97
C ALA A 150 -10.02 23.20 7.20
N MET A 151 -9.38 22.28 6.48
CA MET A 151 -7.95 22.02 6.64
C MET A 151 -7.05 23.21 6.25
N LYS A 152 -7.49 24.10 5.37
CA LYS A 152 -6.80 25.38 5.11
C LYS A 152 -6.95 26.37 6.26
N ALA A 153 -8.12 26.43 6.87
CA ALA A 153 -8.37 27.28 8.03
C ALA A 153 -7.55 26.80 9.24
N ASP A 154 -7.44 25.48 9.41
CA ASP A 154 -6.65 24.82 10.46
C ASP A 154 -5.12 24.90 10.20
N GLY A 155 -4.69 25.47 9.06
CA GLY A 155 -3.26 25.56 8.69
C GLY A 155 -2.61 24.24 8.26
N GLU A 156 -3.36 23.15 8.15
CA GLU A 156 -2.86 21.84 7.70
C GLU A 156 -2.53 21.82 6.19
N LEU A 157 -3.36 22.49 5.38
CA LEU A 157 -3.12 22.71 3.95
C LEU A 157 -2.65 24.13 3.70
N TRP A 158 -1.85 24.34 2.65
CA TRP A 158 -1.48 25.69 2.25
C TRP A 158 -2.71 26.54 1.89
N ARG A 159 -2.74 27.80 2.35
CA ARG A 159 -3.85 28.73 2.09
C ARG A 159 -4.14 28.86 0.59
N PHE A 160 -3.10 28.85 -0.23
CA PHE A 160 -3.18 28.95 -1.69
C PHE A 160 -3.44 27.61 -2.43
N SER A 161 -3.57 26.48 -1.73
CA SER A 161 -3.87 25.19 -2.36
C SER A 161 -5.16 25.29 -3.18
N ARG A 162 -5.18 24.86 -4.44
CA ARG A 162 -6.39 24.95 -5.29
C ARG A 162 -7.10 23.59 -5.34
N LEU A 163 -8.40 23.57 -5.05
CA LEU A 163 -9.25 22.40 -5.31
C LEU A 163 -9.72 22.43 -6.76
N ARG A 164 -9.66 21.29 -7.45
CA ARG A 164 -10.11 21.12 -8.83
C ARG A 164 -11.03 19.91 -8.92
N GLN A 165 -12.16 20.06 -9.60
CA GLN A 165 -13.09 18.97 -9.94
C GLN A 165 -13.02 18.71 -11.44
N ALA A 166 -11.89 18.15 -11.90
CA ALA A 166 -11.63 17.94 -13.32
C ALA A 166 -11.58 16.44 -13.63
N LYS A 167 -12.64 15.93 -14.28
CA LYS A 167 -12.81 14.51 -14.60
C LYS A 167 -11.59 13.89 -15.30
N PHE A 168 -11.08 14.56 -16.34
CA PHE A 168 -9.95 14.04 -17.14
C PHE A 168 -8.64 13.90 -16.35
N LEU A 169 -8.44 14.72 -15.33
CA LEU A 169 -7.23 14.65 -14.50
C LEU A 169 -7.29 13.48 -13.50
N ASN A 170 -8.48 12.95 -13.19
CA ASN A 170 -8.65 11.79 -12.31
C ASN A 170 -8.34 10.46 -12.99
N ASN A 171 -8.20 10.42 -14.32
CA ASN A 171 -7.84 9.19 -15.05
C ASN A 171 -6.60 8.48 -14.47
N ILE A 172 -5.61 9.22 -13.94
CA ILE A 172 -4.41 8.64 -13.35
C ILE A 172 -4.73 7.82 -12.09
N VAL A 173 -5.55 8.35 -11.18
CA VAL A 173 -5.92 7.64 -9.94
C VAL A 173 -6.88 6.49 -10.25
N GLU A 174 -7.79 6.67 -11.21
CA GLU A 174 -8.67 5.61 -11.71
C GLU A 174 -7.91 4.45 -12.35
N GLN A 175 -6.86 4.74 -13.13
CA GLN A 175 -5.97 3.70 -13.67
C GLN A 175 -5.22 2.98 -12.55
N ASP A 176 -4.76 3.70 -11.53
CA ASP A 176 -4.09 3.14 -10.36
C ASP A 176 -5.02 2.21 -9.54
N HIS A 177 -6.34 2.46 -9.56
CA HIS A 177 -7.36 1.59 -8.97
C HIS A 177 -7.39 0.19 -9.60
N ARG A 178 -7.03 0.03 -10.88
CA ARG A 178 -7.10 -1.26 -11.58
C ARG A 178 -6.20 -2.30 -10.94
N ARG A 179 -5.01 -1.91 -10.47
CA ARG A 179 -4.05 -2.83 -9.84
C ARG A 179 -4.60 -3.42 -8.55
N VAL A 180 -5.05 -2.58 -7.62
CA VAL A 180 -5.57 -3.07 -6.33
C VAL A 180 -6.82 -3.92 -6.55
N LYS A 181 -7.72 -3.51 -7.45
CA LYS A 181 -8.91 -4.29 -7.83
C LYS A 181 -8.55 -5.67 -8.37
N ARG A 182 -7.48 -5.78 -9.18
CA ARG A 182 -7.01 -7.05 -9.70
C ARG A 182 -6.45 -7.96 -8.58
N LEU A 183 -5.73 -7.40 -7.61
CA LEU A 183 -5.12 -8.19 -6.52
C LEU A 183 -6.14 -8.66 -5.47
N VAL A 184 -7.19 -7.88 -5.21
CA VAL A 184 -8.21 -8.26 -4.20
C VAL A 184 -9.21 -9.31 -4.70
N ARG A 185 -9.34 -9.51 -6.02
CA ARG A 185 -10.34 -10.42 -6.64
C ARG A 185 -10.10 -11.91 -6.32
N PRO A 186 -8.89 -12.48 -6.49
CA PRO A 186 -8.66 -13.92 -6.31
C PRO A 186 -8.81 -14.40 -4.87
N GLY A 187 -8.63 -13.50 -3.89
CA GLY A 187 -8.71 -13.84 -2.47
C GLY A 187 -10.13 -14.02 -1.93
N LEU A 188 -11.17 -13.95 -2.77
CA LEU A 188 -12.60 -14.03 -2.39
C LEU A 188 -13.03 -13.02 -1.31
N GLY A 189 -12.25 -11.96 -1.11
CA GLY A 189 -12.46 -10.95 -0.08
C GLY A 189 -11.87 -11.32 1.28
N SER A 190 -11.39 -10.31 2.01
CA SER A 190 -10.88 -10.51 3.37
C SER A 190 -12.01 -10.74 4.37
N GLN A 191 -11.82 -11.68 5.30
CA GLN A 191 -12.84 -12.04 6.30
C GLN A 191 -13.02 -11.00 7.44
N SER A 192 -12.09 -10.04 7.57
CA SER A 192 -12.19 -8.95 8.54
C SER A 192 -11.64 -7.63 7.99
N PHE A 193 -12.11 -6.51 8.54
CA PHE A 193 -11.58 -5.18 8.21
C PHE A 193 -10.09 -5.04 8.57
N HIS A 194 -9.69 -5.57 9.72
CA HIS A 194 -8.31 -5.48 10.18
C HIS A 194 -7.35 -6.21 9.22
N THR A 195 -7.72 -7.41 8.81
CA THR A 195 -6.89 -8.25 7.94
C THR A 195 -6.87 -7.71 6.50
N ALA A 196 -8.00 -7.18 6.01
CA ALA A 196 -8.07 -6.44 4.75
C ALA A 196 -7.09 -5.27 4.74
N ARG A 197 -7.12 -4.45 5.79
CA ARG A 197 -6.25 -3.28 5.92
C ARG A 197 -4.77 -3.69 5.85
N ARG A 198 -4.36 -4.72 6.59
CA ARG A 198 -2.95 -5.19 6.60
C ARG A 198 -2.50 -5.70 5.24
N THR A 199 -3.35 -6.46 4.54
CA THR A 199 -3.03 -6.96 3.21
C THR A 199 -2.95 -5.83 2.18
N ILE A 200 -3.89 -4.88 2.21
CA ILE A 200 -3.89 -3.71 1.31
C ILE A 200 -2.61 -2.87 1.51
N VAL A 201 -2.15 -2.72 2.75
CA VAL A 201 -0.85 -2.07 3.03
C VAL A 201 0.27 -2.74 2.23
N GLY A 202 0.32 -4.07 2.24
CA GLY A 202 1.27 -4.84 1.43
C GLY A 202 1.12 -4.63 -0.08
N TYR A 203 -0.12 -4.59 -0.58
CA TYR A 203 -0.37 -4.35 -2.00
C TYR A 203 0.10 -2.97 -2.44
N GLU A 204 -0.17 -1.94 -1.63
CA GLU A 204 0.19 -0.55 -1.93
C GLU A 204 1.70 -0.32 -1.84
N ILE A 205 2.39 -0.83 -0.81
CA ILE A 205 3.85 -0.67 -0.73
C ILE A 205 4.57 -1.39 -1.89
N LYS A 206 4.08 -2.57 -2.31
CA LYS A 206 4.61 -3.24 -3.51
C LYS A 206 4.26 -2.49 -4.80
N ALA A 207 3.15 -1.75 -4.84
CA ALA A 207 2.85 -0.84 -5.95
C ALA A 207 3.87 0.30 -6.00
N MET A 208 4.19 0.92 -4.87
CA MET A 208 5.18 2.00 -4.78
C MET A 208 6.57 1.55 -5.25
N VAL A 209 7.01 0.37 -4.80
CA VAL A 209 8.27 -0.25 -5.26
C VAL A 209 8.26 -0.44 -6.78
N ARG A 210 7.18 -1.03 -7.32
CA ARG A 210 7.05 -1.25 -8.78
C ARG A 210 7.09 0.06 -9.57
N LYS A 211 6.50 1.13 -9.04
CA LYS A 211 6.51 2.48 -9.62
C LYS A 211 7.88 3.18 -9.53
N GLY A 212 8.91 2.53 -8.98
CA GLY A 212 10.23 3.12 -8.80
C GLY A 212 10.26 4.23 -7.73
N GLN A 213 9.32 4.20 -6.78
CA GLN A 213 9.25 5.23 -5.73
C GLN A 213 10.29 5.04 -4.63
N VAL A 214 10.97 3.89 -4.56
CA VAL A 214 12.04 3.67 -3.58
C VAL A 214 13.37 4.07 -4.20
N SER A 215 14.13 4.93 -3.52
CA SER A 215 15.36 5.54 -4.05
C SER A 215 16.39 4.50 -4.52
N ALA A 216 16.56 3.42 -3.73
CA ALA A 216 17.57 2.39 -3.94
C ALA A 216 17.16 1.26 -4.91
N ILE A 217 15.96 1.30 -5.49
CA ILE A 217 15.43 0.19 -6.30
C ILE A 217 15.01 0.68 -7.69
N PRO A 218 15.58 0.13 -8.78
CA PRO A 218 15.07 0.33 -10.13
C PRO A 218 13.62 -0.17 -10.27
N ALA A 219 12.82 0.55 -11.05
CA ALA A 219 11.47 0.10 -11.38
C ALA A 219 11.51 -1.25 -12.12
N ASN A 220 10.57 -2.14 -11.81
CA ASN A 220 10.40 -3.45 -12.45
C ASN A 220 11.58 -4.46 -12.36
N ASP A 221 12.65 -4.19 -11.59
CA ASP A 221 13.71 -5.16 -11.35
C ASP A 221 13.38 -6.08 -10.15
N MET A 222 12.86 -7.28 -10.43
CA MET A 222 12.44 -8.21 -9.38
C MET A 222 13.59 -8.79 -8.54
N PRO A 223 14.75 -9.18 -9.11
CA PRO A 223 15.91 -9.60 -8.33
C PRO A 223 16.41 -8.52 -7.35
N VAL A 224 16.60 -7.28 -7.82
CA VAL A 224 17.07 -6.18 -6.96
C VAL A 224 16.05 -5.85 -5.87
N GLN A 225 14.76 -5.87 -6.20
CA GLN A 225 13.68 -5.74 -5.20
C GLN A 225 13.72 -6.83 -4.13
N ALA A 226 14.07 -8.06 -4.51
CA ALA A 226 14.23 -9.19 -3.60
C ALA A 226 15.37 -8.94 -2.63
N ALA A 227 16.55 -8.62 -3.18
CA ALA A 227 17.77 -8.40 -2.43
C ALA A 227 17.60 -7.24 -1.44
N PHE A 228 17.00 -6.14 -1.89
CA PHE A 228 16.71 -4.99 -1.04
C PHE A 228 15.75 -5.35 0.09
N SER A 229 14.65 -6.06 -0.21
CA SER A 229 13.72 -6.51 0.82
C SER A 229 14.43 -7.43 1.83
N ALA A 230 15.25 -8.39 1.38
CA ALA A 230 15.98 -9.27 2.27
C ALA A 230 17.00 -8.50 3.14
N ALA A 231 17.72 -7.52 2.58
CA ALA A 231 18.64 -6.67 3.32
C ALA A 231 17.92 -5.88 4.43
N LEU A 232 16.76 -5.30 4.13
CA LEU A 232 15.93 -4.62 5.14
C LEU A 232 15.57 -5.54 6.31
N PHE A 233 15.32 -6.83 6.05
CA PHE A 233 14.96 -7.81 7.09
C PHE A 233 16.15 -8.33 7.90
N ARG A 234 17.34 -8.39 7.30
CA ARG A 234 18.59 -8.77 7.98
C ARG A 234 19.17 -7.67 8.86
N ALA A 235 19.06 -6.40 8.44
CA ALA A 235 19.60 -5.26 9.20
C ALA A 235 18.89 -4.95 10.52
N ALA A 236 17.78 -5.63 10.83
CA ALA A 236 17.05 -5.47 12.09
C ALA A 236 16.90 -6.78 12.87
N ALA A 237 17.76 -7.76 12.58
CA ALA A 237 17.87 -9.05 13.27
C ALA A 237 19.13 -9.05 14.14
#